data_AF-A0A940QIH7-F1
#
_entry.id   AF-A0A940QIH7-F1
#
_cell.length_a   1.000
_cell.length_b   1.000
_cell.length_c   1.000
_cell.angle_alpha   90.00
_cell.angle_beta   90.00
_cell.angle_gamma   90.00
#
_symmetry.space_group_name_H-M   'P 1'
#
loop_
_entity.id
_entity.type
_entity.pdbx_description
1 polymer ?
#
loop_
_entity_poly.entity_id
_entity_poly.type
_entity_poly.pdbx_seq_one_letter_code
_entity_poly.pdbx_strand_id
1 'polypeptide(L)'
;MFLRSKLLSKRIQEIAAKAAAISEDVLLFEEFIALPHYGSVILRFDLKKEQYSLDEVDRYENLLRSLVGEAFLIDFMGSVYRKLGIEPQKLPSILEELYDSYREEPIFPLAYAQEIREDAKELLRFCGLGEDLPVWEIQPEEGEILLLLLAEENGEPHTVTKDGSCVHVMEVEQRSCRSLMGAAFYARRKNISLLRALLRA
;
A
#
# COMPACT_ATOMS: atom_id res chain seq x y z
N MET A 1 -4.34 -12.44 14.31
CA MET A 1 -4.02 -11.64 13.11
C MET A 1 -4.42 -12.27 11.77
N PHE A 2 -5.40 -11.68 11.09
CA PHE A 2 -5.87 -12.00 9.73
C PHE A 2 -4.80 -11.82 8.64
N LEU A 3 -3.90 -10.85 8.78
CA LEU A 3 -2.78 -10.62 7.86
C LEU A 3 -1.79 -11.80 7.78
N ARG A 4 -1.82 -12.70 8.77
CA ARG A 4 -1.07 -13.97 8.76
C ARG A 4 -1.95 -15.18 8.44
N SER A 5 -3.20 -14.96 8.01
CA SER A 5 -4.13 -16.04 7.72
C SER A 5 -3.76 -16.77 6.42
N LYS A 6 -3.85 -18.11 6.46
CA LYS A 6 -3.63 -18.95 5.27
C LYS A 6 -4.60 -18.62 4.13
N LEU A 7 -5.79 -18.12 4.45
CA LEU A 7 -6.79 -17.73 3.46
C LEU A 7 -6.33 -16.52 2.65
N LEU A 8 -5.90 -15.45 3.31
CA LEU A 8 -5.36 -14.26 2.65
C LEU A 8 -4.11 -14.62 1.85
N SER A 9 -3.16 -15.34 2.45
CA SER A 9 -1.92 -15.74 1.78
C SER A 9 -2.19 -16.56 0.52
N LYS A 10 -3.10 -17.54 0.58
CA LYS A 10 -3.49 -18.33 -0.59
C LYS A 10 -4.09 -17.46 -1.69
N ARG A 11 -4.97 -16.51 -1.32
CA ARG A 11 -5.61 -15.61 -2.29
C ARG A 11 -4.58 -14.71 -2.99
N ILE A 12 -3.64 -14.15 -2.24
CA ILE A 12 -2.56 -13.31 -2.79
C ILE A 12 -1.67 -14.14 -3.71
N GLN A 13 -1.29 -15.36 -3.31
CA GLN A 13 -0.50 -16.27 -4.15
C GLN A 13 -1.20 -16.63 -5.46
N GLU A 14 -2.52 -16.87 -5.43
CA GLU A 14 -3.30 -17.13 -6.65
C GLU A 14 -3.31 -15.92 -7.59
N ILE A 15 -3.43 -14.70 -7.06
CA ILE A 15 -3.36 -13.46 -7.83
C ILE A 15 -1.97 -13.29 -8.44
N ALA A 16 -0.93 -13.42 -7.63
CA ALA A 16 0.46 -13.28 -8.06
C ALA A 16 0.81 -14.28 -9.17
N ALA A 17 0.44 -15.56 -9.02
CA ALA A 17 0.67 -16.59 -10.02
C ALA A 17 -0.05 -16.29 -11.35
N LYS A 18 -1.28 -15.78 -11.30
CA LYS A 18 -2.02 -15.37 -12.51
C LYS A 18 -1.39 -14.15 -13.18
N ALA A 19 -0.99 -13.16 -12.39
CA ALA A 19 -0.34 -11.96 -12.90
C ALA A 19 0.99 -12.30 -13.62
N ALA A 20 1.81 -13.14 -13.00
CA ALA A 20 3.05 -13.64 -13.59
C ALA A 20 2.76 -14.40 -14.91
N ALA A 21 1.81 -15.35 -14.90
CA ALA A 21 1.49 -16.14 -16.09
C ALA A 21 0.97 -15.29 -17.27
N ILE A 22 0.07 -14.33 -17.03
CA ILE A 22 -0.50 -13.48 -18.10
C ILE A 22 0.53 -12.47 -18.62
N SER A 23 1.49 -12.06 -17.79
CA SER A 23 2.52 -11.10 -18.16
C SER A 23 3.83 -11.74 -18.62
N GLU A 24 3.87 -13.06 -18.83
CA GLU A 24 5.09 -13.80 -19.19
C GLU A 24 6.24 -13.53 -18.19
N ASP A 25 5.93 -13.62 -16.90
CA ASP A 25 6.84 -13.39 -15.76
C ASP A 25 7.43 -11.97 -15.66
N VAL A 26 6.80 -11.00 -16.33
CA VAL A 26 7.17 -9.58 -16.18
C VAL A 26 6.72 -9.02 -14.83
N LEU A 27 5.50 -9.33 -14.38
CA LEU A 27 4.99 -8.87 -13.09
C LEU A 27 5.48 -9.78 -11.97
N LEU A 28 6.23 -9.20 -11.03
CA LEU A 28 6.73 -9.88 -9.85
C LEU A 28 5.98 -9.36 -8.63
N PHE A 29 5.31 -10.24 -7.90
CA PHE A 29 4.75 -9.88 -6.61
C PHE A 29 5.87 -9.76 -5.58
N GLU A 30 5.90 -8.65 -4.84
CA GLU A 30 6.95 -8.38 -3.85
C GLU A 30 6.37 -8.48 -2.44
N GLU A 31 5.31 -7.72 -2.17
CA GLU A 31 4.75 -7.62 -0.83
C GLU A 31 3.28 -7.19 -0.84
N PHE A 32 2.64 -7.28 0.33
CA PHE A 32 1.36 -6.65 0.56
C PHE A 32 1.40 -5.81 1.82
N ILE A 33 0.63 -4.72 1.80
CA ILE A 33 0.53 -3.76 2.90
C ILE A 33 -0.94 -3.61 3.27
N ALA A 34 -1.25 -3.65 4.55
CA ALA A 34 -2.59 -3.31 5.01
C ALA A 34 -2.68 -1.84 5.41
N LEU A 35 -3.81 -1.22 5.08
CA LEU A 35 -4.15 0.16 5.40
C LEU A 35 -5.42 0.20 6.26
N PRO A 36 -5.34 -0.07 7.58
CA PRO A 36 -6.53 -0.21 8.44
C PRO A 36 -7.42 1.03 8.47
N HIS A 37 -6.83 2.23 8.46
CA HIS A 37 -7.58 3.49 8.40
C HIS A 37 -8.53 3.54 7.19
N TYR A 38 -8.07 3.05 6.02
CA TYR A 38 -8.84 3.03 4.78
C TYR A 38 -9.58 1.73 4.53
N GLY A 39 -9.33 0.69 5.35
CA GLY A 39 -9.91 -0.64 5.14
C GLY A 39 -9.35 -1.39 3.93
N SER A 40 -8.18 -0.99 3.41
CA SER A 40 -7.60 -1.53 2.18
C SER A 40 -6.44 -2.48 2.43
N VAL A 41 -6.19 -3.39 1.49
CA VAL A 41 -4.90 -4.08 1.35
C VAL A 41 -4.34 -3.74 -0.04
N ILE A 42 -3.09 -3.27 -0.09
CA ILE A 42 -2.34 -3.00 -1.32
C ILE A 42 -1.49 -4.22 -1.63
N LEU A 43 -1.53 -4.71 -2.87
CA LEU A 43 -0.55 -5.66 -3.39
C LEU A 43 0.48 -4.89 -4.22
N ARG A 44 1.77 -5.05 -3.89
CA ARG A 44 2.87 -4.37 -4.55
C ARG A 44 3.61 -5.30 -5.48
N PHE A 45 3.88 -4.79 -6.67
CA PHE A 45 4.57 -5.53 -7.72
C PHE A 45 5.81 -4.78 -8.21
N ASP A 46 6.82 -5.50 -8.67
CA ASP A 46 7.89 -4.96 -9.51
C ASP A 46 7.72 -5.43 -10.97
N LEU A 47 8.47 -4.80 -11.87
CA LEU A 47 8.57 -5.15 -13.28
C LEU A 47 9.95 -5.73 -13.58
N LYS A 48 9.98 -7.01 -13.96
CA LYS A 48 11.17 -7.73 -14.44
C LYS A 48 11.55 -7.30 -15.86
N LYS A 49 11.70 -6.00 -16.08
CA LYS A 49 12.11 -5.39 -17.35
C LYS A 49 13.08 -4.25 -17.09
N GLU A 50 14.07 -4.11 -17.98
CA GLU A 50 15.03 -3.01 -17.94
C GLU A 50 14.38 -1.68 -18.32
N GLN A 51 13.54 -1.69 -19.36
CA GLN A 51 12.87 -0.52 -19.88
C GLN A 51 11.38 -0.78 -20.04
N TYR A 52 10.58 0.24 -19.76
CA TYR A 52 9.15 0.28 -20.02
C TYR A 52 8.66 1.72 -20.11
N SER A 53 7.58 1.95 -20.84
CA SER A 53 6.91 3.25 -20.90
C SER A 53 5.81 3.40 -19.84
N LEU A 54 5.32 4.62 -19.65
CA LEU A 54 4.16 4.89 -18.79
C LEU A 54 2.89 4.19 -19.28
N ASP A 55 2.73 4.02 -20.60
CA ASP A 55 1.60 3.28 -21.18
C ASP A 55 1.69 1.78 -20.88
N GLU A 56 2.90 1.24 -20.79
CA GLU A 56 3.09 -0.15 -20.35
C GLU A 56 2.73 -0.33 -18.87
N VAL A 57 3.10 0.64 -18.01
CA VAL A 57 2.72 0.63 -16.59
C VAL A 57 1.21 0.72 -16.43
N ASP A 58 0.53 1.60 -17.17
CA ASP A 58 -0.94 1.67 -17.17
C ASP A 58 -1.57 0.32 -17.55
N ARG A 59 -1.05 -0.32 -18.60
CA ARG A 59 -1.54 -1.63 -19.06
C ARG A 59 -1.36 -2.70 -17.99
N TYR A 60 -0.21 -2.77 -17.33
CA TYR A 60 0.02 -3.73 -16.25
C TYR A 60 -0.82 -3.44 -15.01
N GLU A 61 -0.96 -2.18 -14.61
CA GLU A 61 -1.81 -1.83 -13.47
C GLU A 61 -3.28 -2.14 -13.74
N ASN A 62 -3.76 -1.90 -14.96
CA ASN A 62 -5.12 -2.24 -15.38
C ASN A 62 -5.34 -3.77 -15.44
N LEU A 63 -4.34 -4.52 -15.90
CA LEU A 63 -4.36 -5.99 -15.80
C LEU A 63 -4.49 -6.43 -14.33
N LEU A 64 -3.63 -5.92 -13.45
CA LEU A 64 -3.65 -6.26 -12.02
C LEU A 64 -5.00 -5.88 -11.37
N ARG A 65 -5.54 -4.70 -11.66
CA ARG A 65 -6.89 -4.28 -11.21
C ARG A 65 -7.97 -5.26 -11.64
N SER A 66 -7.92 -5.76 -12.87
CA SER A 66 -8.87 -6.76 -13.36
C SER A 66 -8.78 -8.09 -12.60
N LEU A 67 -7.56 -8.49 -12.18
CA LEU A 67 -7.32 -9.72 -11.43
C LEU A 67 -7.77 -9.63 -9.97
N VAL A 68 -7.51 -8.49 -9.33
CA VAL A 68 -7.83 -8.30 -7.91
C VAL A 68 -9.25 -7.84 -7.66
N GLY A 69 -9.89 -7.23 -8.66
CA GLY A 69 -11.23 -6.66 -8.54
C GLY A 69 -11.30 -5.59 -7.46
N GLU A 70 -12.34 -5.63 -6.64
CA GLU A 70 -12.57 -4.68 -5.54
C GLU A 70 -11.92 -5.12 -4.21
N ALA A 71 -11.31 -6.30 -4.16
CA ALA A 71 -10.75 -6.83 -2.93
C ALA A 71 -9.41 -6.18 -2.53
N PHE A 72 -8.65 -5.68 -3.49
CA PHE A 72 -7.33 -5.10 -3.25
C PHE A 72 -7.11 -3.81 -4.06
N LEU A 73 -6.20 -2.99 -3.54
CA LEU A 73 -5.50 -1.96 -4.28
C LEU A 73 -4.21 -2.54 -4.86
N ILE A 74 -3.67 -1.86 -5.87
CA ILE A 74 -2.44 -2.23 -6.54
C ILE A 74 -1.50 -1.03 -6.51
N ASP A 75 -0.22 -1.31 -6.30
CA ASP A 75 0.87 -0.35 -6.44
C ASP A 75 2.10 -1.04 -7.05
N PHE A 76 3.01 -0.25 -7.62
CA PHE A 76 4.32 -0.74 -8.01
C PHE A 76 5.39 -0.36 -6.99
N MET A 77 6.47 -1.12 -6.93
CA MET A 77 7.63 -0.77 -6.11
C MET A 77 8.25 0.56 -6.54
N GLY A 78 8.89 1.27 -5.61
CA GLY A 78 9.56 2.54 -5.91
C GLY A 78 10.68 2.44 -6.96
N SER A 79 11.23 1.24 -7.19
CA SER A 79 12.09 0.92 -8.34
C SER A 79 11.42 1.27 -9.67
N VAL A 80 10.13 0.96 -9.80
CA VAL A 80 9.34 1.21 -11.01
C VAL A 80 9.21 2.70 -11.28
N TYR A 81 8.90 3.45 -10.23
CA TYR A 81 8.69 4.90 -10.22
C TYR A 81 9.97 5.64 -10.62
N ARG A 82 11.12 5.22 -10.06
CA ARG A 82 12.43 5.82 -10.36
C ARG A 82 12.80 5.71 -11.84
N LYS A 83 12.54 4.58 -12.49
CA LYS A 83 12.85 4.41 -13.93
C LYS A 83 12.03 5.32 -14.84
N LEU A 84 10.89 5.82 -14.36
CA LEU A 84 9.99 6.72 -15.08
C LEU A 84 10.07 8.17 -14.60
N GLY A 85 11.12 8.52 -13.84
CA GLY A 85 11.46 9.91 -13.53
C GLY A 85 10.86 10.45 -12.23
N ILE A 86 10.17 9.63 -11.42
CA ILE A 86 9.84 10.03 -10.06
C ILE A 86 11.05 9.80 -9.16
N GLU A 87 11.72 10.90 -8.84
CA GLU A 87 12.76 10.92 -7.83
C GLU A 87 12.12 10.91 -6.42
N PRO A 88 12.55 10.03 -5.50
CA PRO A 88 11.99 9.96 -4.16
C PRO A 88 11.99 11.29 -3.41
N GLN A 89 12.98 12.15 -3.69
CA GLN A 89 13.13 13.48 -3.08
C GLN A 89 12.02 14.46 -3.50
N LYS A 90 11.40 14.24 -4.66
CA LYS A 90 10.30 15.06 -5.18
C LYS A 90 8.94 14.55 -4.75
N LEU A 91 8.87 13.33 -4.19
CA LEU A 91 7.61 12.72 -3.81
C LEU A 91 6.87 13.54 -2.73
N PRO A 92 7.51 14.10 -1.69
CA PRO A 92 6.80 14.95 -0.73
C PRO A 92 6.11 16.15 -1.38
N SER A 93 6.80 16.92 -2.23
CA SER A 93 6.20 18.08 -2.90
C SER A 93 5.07 17.68 -3.86
N ILE A 94 5.25 16.59 -4.61
CA ILE A 94 4.19 16.02 -5.45
C ILE A 94 2.96 15.66 -4.60
N LEU A 95 3.16 15.00 -3.45
CA LEU A 95 2.07 14.63 -2.55
C LEU A 95 1.39 15.85 -1.92
N GLU A 96 2.12 16.93 -1.63
CA GLU A 96 1.51 18.19 -1.19
C GLU A 96 0.61 18.80 -2.27
N GLU A 97 1.08 18.89 -3.52
CA GLU A 97 0.29 19.40 -4.66
C GLU A 97 -0.97 18.56 -4.93
N LEU A 98 -0.88 17.25 -4.70
CA LEU A 98 -2.00 16.32 -4.82
C LEU A 98 -3.05 16.47 -3.70
N TYR A 99 -2.64 16.93 -2.51
CA TYR A 99 -3.54 17.07 -1.35
C TYR A 99 -4.72 17.98 -1.65
N ASP A 100 -4.43 19.12 -2.29
CA ASP A 100 -5.43 20.12 -2.65
C ASP A 100 -6.30 19.68 -3.82
N SER A 101 -5.82 18.73 -4.63
CA SER A 101 -6.49 18.26 -5.84
C SER A 101 -7.43 17.06 -5.62
N TYR A 102 -7.20 16.24 -4.58
CA TYR A 102 -7.85 14.92 -4.43
C TYR A 102 -8.53 14.65 -3.07
N ARG A 103 -8.96 15.70 -2.37
CA ARG A 103 -9.40 15.63 -0.96
C ARG A 103 -10.72 14.87 -0.67
N GLU A 104 -11.52 14.53 -1.69
CA GLU A 104 -12.91 14.04 -1.50
C GLU A 104 -13.20 12.68 -2.16
N GLU A 105 -12.20 11.83 -2.29
CA GLU A 105 -12.39 10.55 -2.97
C GLU A 105 -13.08 9.52 -2.06
N PRO A 106 -14.29 8.99 -2.42
CA PRO A 106 -14.99 8.02 -1.58
C PRO A 106 -14.17 6.75 -1.40
N ILE A 107 -14.07 6.29 -0.16
CA ILE A 107 -13.43 5.00 0.16
C ILE A 107 -14.31 3.89 -0.41
N PHE A 108 -13.69 3.00 -1.20
CA PHE A 108 -14.39 1.85 -1.75
C PHE A 108 -14.85 0.89 -0.64
N PRO A 109 -15.99 0.19 -0.80
CA PRO A 109 -16.34 -0.90 0.10
C PRO A 109 -15.31 -2.04 -0.08
N LEU A 110 -14.54 -2.33 0.95
CA LEU A 110 -13.36 -3.20 0.85
C LEU A 110 -13.55 -4.46 1.69
N ALA A 111 -13.21 -5.59 1.07
CA ALA A 111 -13.58 -6.94 1.51
C ALA A 111 -13.01 -7.37 2.87
N TYR A 112 -11.93 -6.73 3.34
CA TYR A 112 -11.18 -7.13 4.54
C TYR A 112 -11.08 -6.01 5.59
N ALA A 113 -11.88 -4.96 5.45
CA ALA A 113 -11.73 -3.75 6.25
C ALA A 113 -11.91 -4.01 7.76
N GLN A 114 -12.81 -4.92 8.15
CA GLN A 114 -13.02 -5.24 9.55
C GLN A 114 -11.83 -6.02 10.12
N GLU A 115 -11.40 -7.05 9.41
CA GLU A 115 -10.34 -7.95 9.84
C GLU A 115 -9.01 -7.21 10.02
N ILE A 116 -8.63 -6.35 9.08
CA ILE A 116 -7.37 -5.58 9.21
C ILE A 116 -7.44 -4.49 10.28
N ARG A 117 -8.64 -4.01 10.63
CA ARG A 117 -8.83 -3.08 11.77
C ARG A 117 -8.74 -3.81 13.11
N GLU A 118 -9.21 -5.05 13.18
CA GLU A 118 -9.00 -5.88 14.36
C GLU A 118 -7.51 -6.21 14.55
N ASP A 119 -6.80 -6.52 13.46
CA ASP A 119 -5.35 -6.72 13.49
C ASP A 119 -4.61 -5.47 13.99
N ALA A 120 -5.01 -4.27 13.54
CA ALA A 120 -4.47 -3.01 14.02
C ALA A 120 -4.63 -2.84 15.53
N LYS A 121 -5.82 -3.14 16.08
CA LYS A 121 -6.08 -3.09 17.52
C LYS A 121 -5.25 -4.09 18.30
N GLU A 122 -5.11 -5.32 17.77
CA GLU A 122 -4.26 -6.36 18.36
C GLU A 122 -2.81 -5.88 18.48
N LEU A 123 -2.27 -5.26 17.43
CA LEU A 123 -0.91 -4.71 17.40
C LEU A 123 -0.71 -3.51 18.32
N LEU A 124 -1.66 -2.57 18.34
CA LEU A 124 -1.61 -1.43 19.27
C LEU A 124 -1.57 -1.91 20.72
N ARG A 125 -2.43 -2.88 21.08
CA ARG A 125 -2.43 -3.51 22.40
C ARG A 125 -1.11 -4.22 22.70
N PHE A 126 -0.55 -4.95 21.74
CA PHE A 126 0.76 -5.57 21.86
C PHE A 126 1.86 -4.55 22.18
N CYS A 127 1.83 -3.39 21.53
CA CYS A 127 2.75 -2.28 21.76
C CYS A 127 2.48 -1.48 23.05
N GLY A 128 1.38 -1.75 23.77
CA GLY A 128 0.99 -0.98 24.95
C GLY A 128 0.43 0.41 24.61
N LEU A 129 -0.07 0.58 23.39
CA LEU A 129 -0.65 1.81 22.87
C LEU A 129 -2.18 1.78 22.95
N GLY A 130 -2.82 2.95 22.82
CA GLY A 130 -4.27 3.06 22.76
C GLY A 130 -4.85 2.43 21.50
N GLU A 131 -5.89 1.60 21.63
CA GLU A 131 -6.50 0.85 20.52
C GLU A 131 -7.22 1.72 19.47
N ASP A 132 -7.51 2.98 19.83
CA ASP A 132 -8.17 3.95 18.94
C ASP A 132 -7.19 4.80 18.12
N LEU A 133 -5.87 4.55 18.23
CA LEU A 133 -4.88 5.28 17.44
C LEU A 133 -5.04 4.99 15.94
N PRO A 134 -4.92 6.00 15.08
CA PRO A 134 -5.12 5.85 13.64
C PRO A 134 -3.93 5.14 12.99
N VAL A 135 -4.05 3.84 12.74
CA VAL A 135 -3.03 3.06 12.03
C VAL A 135 -3.08 3.33 10.52
N TRP A 136 -2.00 3.88 9.98
CA TRP A 136 -1.78 4.10 8.56
C TRP A 136 -1.48 2.79 7.84
N GLU A 137 -0.39 2.11 8.21
CA GLU A 137 0.11 0.91 7.53
C GLU A 137 0.45 -0.21 8.52
N ILE A 138 0.21 -1.45 8.09
CA ILE A 138 0.79 -2.66 8.69
C ILE A 138 1.50 -3.41 7.57
N GLN A 139 2.82 -3.56 7.69
CA GLN A 139 3.65 -4.33 6.76
C GLN A 139 4.20 -5.56 7.48
N PRO A 140 3.69 -6.77 7.16
CA PRO A 140 4.23 -8.00 7.72
C PRO A 140 5.50 -8.42 6.97
N GLU A 141 6.62 -8.51 7.68
CA GLU A 141 7.89 -9.04 7.18
C GLU A 141 8.21 -10.37 7.89
N GLU A 142 9.21 -11.12 7.41
CA GLU A 142 9.54 -12.45 7.95
C GLU A 142 9.90 -12.40 9.44
N GLY A 143 8.90 -12.68 10.31
CA GLY A 143 9.06 -12.66 11.76
C GLY A 143 8.80 -11.29 12.42
N GLU A 144 8.66 -10.23 11.63
CA GLU A 144 8.56 -8.85 12.10
C GLU A 144 7.31 -8.16 11.53
N ILE A 145 6.95 -7.01 12.11
CA ILE A 145 5.85 -6.17 11.63
C ILE A 145 6.28 -4.72 11.73
N LEU A 146 6.16 -3.97 10.63
CA LEU A 146 6.18 -2.52 10.67
C LEU A 146 4.75 -1.99 10.84
N LEU A 147 4.56 -1.15 11.85
CA LEU A 147 3.30 -0.49 12.19
C LEU A 147 3.49 1.02 12.07
N LEU A 148 2.83 1.64 11.09
CA LEU A 148 2.87 3.09 10.91
C LEU A 148 1.59 3.73 11.44
N LEU A 149 1.75 4.77 12.26
CA LEU A 149 0.65 5.52 12.87
C LEU A 149 0.53 6.90 12.21
N LEU A 150 -0.69 7.37 11.96
CA LEU A 150 -0.91 8.75 11.50
C LEU A 150 -0.69 9.72 12.65
N ALA A 151 0.14 10.73 12.44
CA ALA A 151 0.41 11.81 13.38
C ALA A 151 0.45 13.18 12.68
N GLU A 152 0.56 14.26 13.45
CA GLU A 152 0.72 15.61 12.90
C GLU A 152 2.11 15.81 12.28
N GLU A 153 3.13 15.19 12.88
CA GLU A 153 4.53 15.21 12.44
C GLU A 153 5.10 13.79 12.49
N ASN A 154 6.25 13.57 11.84
CA ASN A 154 6.94 12.28 11.96
C ASN A 154 7.50 12.12 13.37
N GLY A 155 7.32 10.94 13.96
CA GLY A 155 7.81 10.61 15.29
C GLY A 155 9.06 9.73 15.24
N GLU A 156 9.72 9.63 16.39
CA GLU A 156 10.88 8.75 16.53
C GLU A 156 10.46 7.28 16.47
N PRO A 157 11.14 6.45 15.67
CA PRO A 157 10.83 5.03 15.58
C PRO A 157 11.16 4.34 16.91
N HIS A 158 10.32 3.38 17.30
CA HIS A 158 10.59 2.53 18.45
C HIS A 158 10.21 1.08 18.15
N THR A 159 10.85 0.15 18.86
CA THR A 159 10.68 -1.29 18.66
C THR A 159 10.15 -1.93 19.93
N VAL A 160 9.12 -2.75 19.77
CA VAL A 160 8.56 -3.58 20.86
C VAL A 160 8.80 -5.04 20.53
N THR A 161 9.53 -5.74 21.40
CA THR A 161 9.77 -7.18 21.28
C THR A 161 9.17 -7.89 22.49
N LYS A 162 8.28 -8.86 22.24
CA LYS A 162 7.68 -9.73 23.27
C LYS A 162 7.48 -11.13 22.69
N ASP A 163 7.81 -12.15 23.47
CA ASP A 163 7.58 -13.56 23.13
C ASP A 163 8.07 -13.97 21.73
N GLY A 164 9.23 -13.45 21.31
CA GLY A 164 9.83 -13.72 20.00
C GLY A 164 9.15 -13.01 18.81
N SER A 165 8.13 -12.19 19.05
CA SER A 165 7.55 -11.30 18.05
C SER A 165 8.17 -9.90 18.14
N CYS A 166 8.47 -9.29 17.00
CA CYS A 166 9.01 -7.95 16.88
C CYS A 166 8.02 -7.04 16.14
N VAL A 167 7.72 -5.87 16.71
CA VAL A 167 6.92 -4.82 16.07
C VAL A 167 7.71 -3.52 16.09
N HIS A 168 8.00 -2.98 14.91
CA HIS A 168 8.57 -1.65 14.73
C HIS A 168 7.42 -0.66 14.57
N VAL A 169 7.42 0.41 15.36
CA VAL A 169 6.39 1.43 15.35
C VAL A 169 7.00 2.76 14.96
N MET A 170 6.36 3.46 14.02
CA MET A 170 6.77 4.80 13.59
C MET A 170 5.53 5.66 13.33
N GLU A 171 5.60 6.93 13.71
CA GLU A 171 4.58 7.91 13.39
C GLU A 171 4.92 8.61 12.07
N VAL A 172 3.93 8.78 11.20
CA VAL A 172 4.06 9.38 9.88
C VAL A 172 3.09 10.55 9.72
N GLU A 173 3.56 11.61 9.06
CA GLU A 173 2.80 12.84 8.85
C GLU A 173 1.54 12.59 8.00
N GLN A 174 0.38 12.86 8.59
CA GLN A 174 -0.92 12.43 8.06
C GLN A 174 -1.31 13.06 6.72
N ARG A 175 -0.77 14.24 6.38
CA ARG A 175 -1.13 14.95 5.14
C ARG A 175 -0.62 14.18 3.94
N SER A 176 0.67 13.84 3.95
CA SER A 176 1.34 13.04 2.92
C SER A 176 0.62 11.71 2.65
N CYS A 177 0.23 10.99 3.71
CA CYS A 177 -0.52 9.74 3.61
C CYS A 177 -1.88 9.89 2.94
N ARG A 178 -2.65 10.93 3.33
CA ARG A 178 -3.97 11.21 2.76
C ARG A 178 -3.89 11.57 1.27
N SER A 179 -2.89 12.35 0.87
CA SER A 179 -2.66 12.69 -0.53
C SER A 179 -2.43 11.46 -1.40
N LEU A 180 -1.60 10.54 -0.92
CA LEU A 180 -1.28 9.32 -1.66
C LEU A 180 -2.53 8.46 -1.89
N MET A 181 -3.39 8.32 -0.88
CA MET A 181 -4.66 7.62 -1.03
C MET A 181 -5.62 8.32 -1.99
N GLY A 182 -5.71 9.64 -1.93
CA GLY A 182 -6.48 10.43 -2.89
C GLY A 182 -6.03 10.15 -4.33
N ALA A 183 -4.73 10.20 -4.58
CA ALA A 183 -4.14 9.89 -5.89
C ALA A 183 -4.41 8.45 -6.33
N ALA A 184 -4.31 7.47 -5.42
CA ALA A 184 -4.59 6.06 -5.72
C ALA A 184 -6.06 5.84 -6.11
N PHE A 185 -7.00 6.45 -5.40
CA PHE A 185 -8.43 6.35 -5.72
C PHE A 185 -8.80 7.09 -7.00
N TYR A 186 -8.17 8.24 -7.28
CA TYR A 186 -8.31 8.92 -8.56
C TYR A 186 -7.79 8.06 -9.72
N ALA A 187 -6.57 7.54 -9.60
CA ALA A 187 -5.93 6.70 -10.61
C ALA A 187 -6.80 5.50 -10.97
N ARG A 188 -7.34 4.83 -9.94
CA ARG A 188 -8.29 3.72 -10.10
C ARG A 188 -9.53 4.13 -10.89
N ARG A 189 -10.17 5.26 -10.56
CA ARG A 189 -11.37 5.74 -11.26
C ARG A 189 -11.12 6.16 -12.70
N LYS A 190 -9.97 6.77 -12.97
CA LYS A 190 -9.60 7.19 -14.33
C LYS A 190 -8.97 6.06 -15.14
N ASN A 191 -8.81 4.87 -14.56
CA ASN A 191 -8.20 3.72 -15.20
C ASN A 191 -6.79 4.01 -15.74
N ILE A 192 -6.03 4.81 -14.99
CA ILE A 192 -4.61 5.15 -15.24
C ILE A 192 -3.75 4.64 -14.08
N SER A 193 -2.45 4.48 -14.26
CA SER A 193 -1.56 4.10 -13.16
C SER A 193 -1.48 5.16 -12.06
N LEU A 194 -1.20 4.74 -10.83
CA LEU A 194 -0.86 5.68 -9.74
C LEU A 194 0.33 6.56 -10.14
N LEU A 195 1.34 5.95 -10.76
CA LEU A 195 2.49 6.65 -11.32
C LEU A 195 2.08 7.79 -12.27
N ARG A 196 1.13 7.55 -13.19
CA ARG A 196 0.62 8.61 -14.07
C ARG A 196 -0.11 9.70 -13.31
N ALA A 197 -0.85 9.36 -12.25
CA ALA A 197 -1.50 10.36 -11.41
C ALA A 197 -0.47 11.25 -10.70
N LEU A 198 0.62 10.66 -10.19
CA LEU A 198 1.70 11.40 -9.54
C LEU A 198 2.49 12.31 -10.51
N LEU A 199 2.72 11.86 -11.75
CA LEU A 199 3.40 12.68 -12.77
C LEU A 199 2.57 13.84 -13.33
N ARG A 200 1.29 13.95 -12.94
CA ARG A 200 0.39 15.03 -13.33
C ARG A 200 0.22 16.11 -12.26
N ALA A 201 0.74 15.87 -11.05
CA ALA A 201 0.82 16.86 -10.00
C ALA A 201 1.71 18.02 -10.46
#